data_AF-A0A225B8V9-F1
#
_entry.id   AF-A0A225B8V9-F1
#
_cell.length_a   1.000
_cell.length_b   1.000
_cell.length_c   1.000
_cell.angle_alpha   90.00
_cell.angle_beta   90.00
_cell.angle_gamma   90.00
#
_symmetry.space_group_name_H-M   'P 1'
#
loop_
_entity.id
_entity.type
_entity.pdbx_description
1 polymer ?
#
loop_
_entity_poly.entity_id
_entity_poly.type
_entity_poly.pdbx_seq_one_letter_code
_entity_poly.pdbx_strand_id
1 'polypeptide(L)'
;MSPTREEIAKLASSPAHEARLLCRHNLVDTTSGLAGDYVQANLVILPSAYADDFRMLCARNPVPCPILGATPVGNPKRIIPDACISSDKDDFDIRTDFPCYHVFSTIESDGKKKVIIEKKTNLLNDWTDDHIGFLIGCSFSFEQALSQRGLRLCHQEDNKVVAMYQTKIPLLPAGIFHGSGFVVSMRTFQPEEVELVRDITRPYLAAHGEPVAWGWDGAQSIGVEDINKVNYGDAQTIREGEIPVFWGCGVTPQFAVEKALERDAIKGTVMSHQPGRMLVTDWKIVDFLKYTQEQLGLSR
;
A
#
# COMPACT_ATOMS: atom_id res chain seq x y z
N MET A 1 -0.53 30.96 -6.61
CA MET A 1 -1.56 30.59 -5.62
C MET A 1 -1.93 29.14 -5.88
N SER A 2 -2.08 28.32 -4.85
CA SER A 2 -2.62 26.96 -5.04
C SER A 2 -4.07 27.05 -5.48
N PRO A 3 -4.51 26.26 -6.47
CA PRO A 3 -5.89 26.26 -6.91
C PRO A 3 -6.81 25.77 -5.78
N THR A 4 -8.05 26.24 -5.78
CA THR A 4 -9.12 25.74 -4.93
C THR A 4 -9.57 24.35 -5.39
N ARG A 5 -10.26 23.61 -4.50
CA ARG A 5 -10.87 22.32 -4.84
C ARG A 5 -11.85 22.44 -6.02
N GLU A 6 -12.62 23.53 -6.08
CA GLU A 6 -13.56 23.79 -7.18
C GLU A 6 -12.86 24.05 -8.51
N GLU A 7 -11.70 24.71 -8.49
CA GLU A 7 -10.89 24.91 -9.69
C GLU A 7 -10.28 23.59 -10.17
N ILE A 8 -9.79 22.75 -9.26
CA ILE A 8 -9.28 21.41 -9.59
C ILE A 8 -10.39 20.52 -10.19
N ALA A 9 -11.57 20.50 -9.59
CA ALA A 9 -12.69 19.70 -10.09
C ALA A 9 -13.10 20.08 -11.53
N LYS A 10 -12.90 21.34 -11.95
CA LYS A 10 -13.15 21.80 -13.32
C LYS A 10 -12.05 21.41 -14.31
N LEU A 11 -10.83 21.16 -13.83
CA LEU A 11 -9.67 20.77 -14.64
C LEU A 11 -9.54 19.25 -14.80
N ALA A 12 -10.03 18.50 -13.81
CA ALA A 12 -9.90 17.06 -13.76
C ALA A 12 -10.65 16.37 -14.91
N SER A 13 -10.01 15.38 -15.51
CA SER A 13 -10.58 14.54 -16.58
C SER A 13 -11.27 13.29 -16.04
N SER A 14 -11.02 12.94 -14.78
CA SER A 14 -11.60 11.78 -14.07
C SER A 14 -11.52 12.01 -12.55
N PRO A 15 -12.30 11.27 -11.74
CA PRO A 15 -12.16 11.30 -10.28
C PRO A 15 -10.74 10.93 -9.79
N ALA A 16 -10.04 10.04 -10.52
CA ALA A 16 -8.67 9.67 -10.19
C ALA A 16 -7.68 10.81 -10.46
N HIS A 17 -7.81 11.46 -11.62
CA HIS A 17 -7.00 12.64 -11.94
C HIS A 17 -7.29 13.79 -10.96
N GLU A 18 -8.56 14.00 -10.58
CA GLU A 18 -8.93 14.97 -9.54
C GLU A 18 -8.23 14.66 -8.21
N ALA A 19 -8.25 13.40 -7.77
CA ALA A 19 -7.58 12.99 -6.54
C ALA A 19 -6.07 13.26 -6.61
N ARG A 20 -5.40 12.94 -7.73
CA ARG A 20 -3.97 13.24 -7.92
C ARG A 20 -3.67 14.73 -7.87
N LEU A 21 -4.49 15.57 -8.51
CA LEU A 21 -4.34 17.02 -8.45
C LEU A 21 -4.52 17.57 -7.03
N LEU A 22 -5.51 17.04 -6.29
CA LEU A 22 -5.71 17.38 -4.88
C LEU A 22 -4.49 17.00 -4.02
N CYS A 23 -3.90 15.81 -4.26
CA CYS A 23 -2.68 15.37 -3.61
C CYS A 23 -1.50 16.30 -3.93
N ARG A 24 -1.26 16.59 -5.21
CA ARG A 24 -0.20 17.48 -5.71
C ARG A 24 -0.24 18.86 -5.06
N HIS A 25 -1.43 19.38 -4.82
CA HIS A 25 -1.62 20.68 -4.19
C HIS A 25 -1.76 20.61 -2.65
N ASN A 26 -1.55 19.44 -2.05
CA ASN A 26 -1.64 19.21 -0.59
C ASN A 26 -3.00 19.60 0.00
N LEU A 27 -4.08 19.39 -0.75
CA LEU A 27 -5.44 19.75 -0.35
C LEU A 27 -6.18 18.58 0.31
N VAL A 28 -5.65 17.37 0.21
CA VAL A 28 -6.17 16.18 0.88
C VAL A 28 -5.15 15.68 1.87
N ASP A 29 -5.65 15.30 3.03
CA ASP A 29 -4.82 14.63 4.02
C ASP A 29 -4.80 13.13 3.67
N THR A 30 -5.92 12.40 3.69
CA THR A 30 -5.98 10.94 3.40
C THR A 30 -6.51 10.65 1.99
N THR A 31 -6.12 9.51 1.42
CA THR A 31 -6.71 9.01 0.17
C THR A 31 -7.87 8.04 0.38
N SER A 32 -8.15 7.63 1.63
CA SER A 32 -9.30 6.77 1.92
C SER A 32 -10.60 7.41 1.43
N GLY A 33 -11.40 6.65 0.68
CA GLY A 33 -12.67 7.10 0.10
C GLY A 33 -12.53 8.07 -1.08
N LEU A 34 -11.33 8.47 -1.50
CA LEU A 34 -11.13 9.28 -2.71
C LEU A 34 -11.34 8.45 -3.97
N ALA A 35 -11.92 9.09 -4.98
CA ALA A 35 -12.12 8.53 -6.31
C ALA A 35 -12.86 7.18 -6.37
N GLY A 36 -13.77 6.89 -5.42
CA GLY A 36 -14.73 5.78 -5.56
C GLY A 36 -14.09 4.43 -5.92
N ASP A 37 -14.42 3.91 -7.10
CA ASP A 37 -14.06 2.58 -7.61
C ASP A 37 -12.66 2.48 -8.25
N TYR A 38 -11.79 3.45 -8.02
CA TYR A 38 -10.43 3.46 -8.55
C TYR A 38 -9.45 2.79 -7.58
N VAL A 39 -8.53 2.00 -8.14
CA VAL A 39 -7.51 1.27 -7.39
C VAL A 39 -6.51 2.26 -6.80
N GLN A 40 -6.20 2.06 -5.52
CA GLN A 40 -5.16 2.81 -4.82
C GLN A 40 -3.91 1.95 -4.66
N ALA A 41 -2.74 2.58 -4.78
CA ALA A 41 -1.45 1.90 -4.76
C ALA A 41 -0.52 2.45 -3.66
N ASN A 42 0.08 1.53 -2.93
CA ASN A 42 1.24 1.79 -2.09
C ASN A 42 2.47 2.07 -2.97
N LEU A 43 3.45 2.76 -2.41
CA LEU A 43 4.70 3.13 -3.09
C LEU A 43 5.94 2.70 -2.32
N VAL A 44 6.92 2.18 -3.04
CA VAL A 44 8.33 2.06 -2.63
C VAL A 44 9.21 2.56 -3.77
N ILE A 45 10.17 3.43 -3.47
CA ILE A 45 11.16 3.95 -4.43
C ILE A 45 12.55 3.65 -3.90
N LEU A 46 13.40 3.06 -4.74
CA LEU A 46 14.75 2.64 -4.37
C LEU A 46 15.73 2.86 -5.54
N PRO A 47 17.05 2.90 -5.28
CA PRO A 47 18.07 2.97 -6.33
C PRO A 47 18.01 1.75 -7.25
N SER A 48 18.16 1.94 -8.56
CA SER A 48 17.87 0.92 -9.57
C SER A 48 18.68 -0.38 -9.40
N ALA A 49 19.86 -0.30 -8.79
CA ALA A 49 20.72 -1.44 -8.46
C ALA A 49 20.01 -2.51 -7.59
N TYR A 50 18.98 -2.13 -6.82
CA TYR A 50 18.25 -3.03 -5.93
C TYR A 50 16.88 -3.47 -6.49
N ALA A 51 16.56 -3.07 -7.73
CA ALA A 51 15.26 -3.30 -8.36
C ALA A 51 14.93 -4.78 -8.54
N ASP A 52 15.89 -5.58 -8.99
CA ASP A 52 15.66 -7.00 -9.29
C ASP A 52 15.50 -7.83 -8.02
N ASP A 53 16.29 -7.54 -6.99
CA ASP A 53 16.11 -8.12 -5.65
C ASP A 53 14.72 -7.82 -5.10
N PHE A 54 14.23 -6.58 -5.29
CA PHE A 54 12.90 -6.18 -4.84
C PHE A 54 11.78 -6.88 -5.64
N ARG A 55 11.90 -6.95 -6.98
CA ARG A 55 10.97 -7.71 -7.82
C ARG A 55 10.91 -9.18 -7.39
N MET A 56 12.05 -9.78 -7.13
CA MET A 56 12.14 -11.18 -6.68
C MET A 56 11.55 -11.36 -5.29
N LEU A 57 11.75 -10.41 -4.38
CA LEU A 57 11.08 -10.42 -3.06
C LEU A 57 9.56 -10.40 -3.24
N CYS A 58 9.04 -9.50 -4.06
CA CYS A 58 7.61 -9.40 -4.32
C CYS A 58 7.05 -10.66 -4.99
N ALA A 59 7.74 -11.22 -5.98
CA ALA A 59 7.34 -12.43 -6.67
C ALA A 59 7.29 -13.67 -5.75
N ARG A 60 8.21 -13.74 -4.78
CA ARG A 60 8.21 -14.81 -3.76
C ARG A 60 7.18 -14.59 -2.65
N ASN A 61 6.70 -13.36 -2.47
CA ASN A 61 5.72 -13.00 -1.45
C ASN A 61 4.54 -12.23 -2.08
N PRO A 62 3.78 -12.84 -3.01
CA PRO A 62 2.81 -12.13 -3.83
C PRO A 62 1.58 -11.64 -3.05
N VAL A 63 1.21 -12.32 -1.95
CA VAL A 63 0.08 -11.93 -1.09
C VAL A 63 0.34 -10.58 -0.40
N PRO A 64 1.46 -10.35 0.32
CA PRO A 64 1.72 -9.07 0.96
C PRO A 64 2.36 -8.03 0.03
N CYS A 65 2.96 -8.45 -1.09
CA CYS A 65 3.70 -7.58 -2.00
C CYS A 65 3.25 -7.68 -3.47
N PRO A 66 1.95 -7.51 -3.79
CA PRO A 66 1.50 -7.60 -5.19
C PRO A 66 1.95 -6.35 -5.98
N ILE A 67 2.91 -6.50 -6.91
CA ILE A 67 3.31 -5.38 -7.77
C ILE A 67 2.21 -5.08 -8.78
N LEU A 68 1.75 -3.83 -8.80
CA LEU A 68 0.79 -3.28 -9.75
C LEU A 68 1.48 -2.72 -11.00
N GLY A 69 2.61 -2.06 -10.78
CA GLY A 69 3.39 -1.43 -11.84
C GLY A 69 4.67 -0.82 -11.31
N ALA A 70 5.50 -0.33 -12.22
CA ALA A 70 6.75 0.34 -11.87
C ALA A 70 7.06 1.49 -12.82
N THR A 71 7.83 2.47 -12.37
CA THR A 71 8.38 3.49 -13.24
C THR A 71 9.51 2.88 -14.10
N PRO A 72 9.80 3.42 -15.29
CA PRO A 72 11.13 3.31 -15.85
C PRO A 72 12.16 3.93 -14.89
N VAL A 73 13.40 3.46 -14.94
CA VAL A 73 14.49 4.04 -14.14
C VAL A 73 14.66 5.53 -14.51
N GLY A 74 14.72 6.38 -13.49
CA GLY A 74 14.89 7.82 -13.61
C GLY A 74 13.67 8.59 -14.10
N ASN A 75 12.60 7.93 -14.56
CA ASN A 75 11.43 8.61 -15.12
C ASN A 75 10.24 8.60 -14.14
N PRO A 76 9.98 9.70 -13.41
CA PRO A 76 8.89 9.76 -12.43
C PRO A 76 7.50 9.97 -13.06
N LYS A 77 7.42 10.24 -14.37
CA LYS A 77 6.18 10.64 -15.07
C LYS A 77 5.52 9.49 -15.82
N ARG A 78 6.01 8.27 -15.66
CA ARG A 78 5.46 7.10 -16.36
C ARG A 78 5.40 5.89 -15.45
N ILE A 79 4.33 5.13 -15.57
CA ILE A 79 4.16 3.81 -14.95
C ILE A 79 3.95 2.77 -16.04
N ILE A 80 4.54 1.59 -15.84
CA ILE A 80 4.33 0.39 -16.65
C ILE A 80 3.62 -0.64 -15.75
N PRO A 81 2.47 -1.20 -16.17
CA PRO A 81 1.82 -0.99 -17.47
C PRO A 81 1.13 0.38 -17.57
N ASP A 82 1.06 0.90 -18.81
CA ASP A 82 0.42 2.19 -19.13
C ASP A 82 -1.07 2.26 -18.72
N ALA A 83 -1.72 1.11 -18.47
CA ALA A 83 -3.10 1.08 -17.99
C ALA A 83 -3.25 1.57 -16.54
N CYS A 84 -2.17 1.54 -15.74
CA CYS A 84 -2.18 2.01 -14.36
C CYS A 84 -2.37 3.54 -14.28
N ILE A 85 -1.72 4.28 -15.19
CA ILE A 85 -1.90 5.73 -15.38
C ILE A 85 -2.11 5.97 -16.88
N SER A 86 -3.38 5.95 -17.28
CA SER A 86 -3.81 5.94 -18.66
C SER A 86 -4.36 7.28 -19.12
N SER A 87 -5.01 8.03 -18.21
CA SER A 87 -5.33 9.41 -18.44
C SER A 87 -4.10 10.27 -18.13
N ASP A 88 -4.07 11.51 -18.64
CA ASP A 88 -3.15 12.55 -18.16
C ASP A 88 -1.64 12.17 -18.16
N LYS A 89 -1.20 11.37 -19.13
CA LYS A 89 0.21 10.91 -19.27
C LYS A 89 1.25 12.04 -19.26
N ASP A 90 0.87 13.23 -19.69
CA ASP A 90 1.76 14.40 -19.73
C ASP A 90 1.76 15.21 -18.40
N ASP A 91 0.75 14.99 -17.54
CA ASP A 91 0.57 15.71 -16.28
C ASP A 91 1.02 14.88 -15.06
N PHE A 92 0.84 13.56 -15.08
CA PHE A 92 1.20 12.68 -13.98
C PHE A 92 2.66 12.82 -13.53
N ASP A 93 2.85 12.88 -12.20
CA ASP A 93 4.19 12.84 -11.59
C ASP A 93 4.16 12.14 -10.23
N ILE A 94 4.81 10.97 -10.16
CA ILE A 94 4.84 10.15 -8.94
C ILE A 94 5.46 10.88 -7.74
N ARG A 95 6.25 11.94 -7.97
CA ARG A 95 6.93 12.72 -6.93
C ARG A 95 6.02 13.73 -6.24
N THR A 96 4.85 14.01 -6.79
CA THR A 96 3.91 14.97 -6.22
C THR A 96 2.50 14.42 -6.01
N ASP A 97 2.13 13.33 -6.69
CA ASP A 97 0.72 12.89 -6.76
C ASP A 97 0.30 12.00 -5.58
N PHE A 98 1.03 12.04 -4.46
CA PHE A 98 0.66 11.46 -3.18
C PHE A 98 0.55 12.58 -2.12
N PRO A 99 -0.34 12.45 -1.11
CA PRO A 99 -0.45 13.47 -0.07
C PRO A 99 0.81 13.63 0.79
N CYS A 100 1.55 12.54 1.03
CA CYS A 100 2.73 12.54 1.87
C CYS A 100 3.64 11.35 1.58
N TYR A 101 4.93 11.61 1.63
CA TYR A 101 6.01 10.65 1.42
C TYR A 101 6.84 10.48 2.69
N HIS A 102 7.44 9.31 2.81
CA HIS A 102 8.48 8.98 3.75
C HIS A 102 9.82 8.93 3.00
N VAL A 103 10.79 9.72 3.43
CA VAL A 103 12.19 9.63 2.97
C VAL A 103 13.00 8.98 4.07
N PHE A 104 13.65 7.86 3.76
CA PHE A 104 14.40 7.08 4.72
C PHE A 104 15.86 7.54 4.74
N SER A 105 16.39 7.72 5.94
CA SER A 105 17.82 7.93 6.21
C SER A 105 18.26 7.00 7.33
N THR A 106 19.56 6.76 7.46
CA THR A 106 20.11 5.96 8.55
C THR A 106 21.05 6.81 9.39
N ILE A 107 20.89 6.74 10.71
CA ILE A 107 21.87 7.26 11.67
C ILE A 107 22.55 6.10 12.39
N GLU A 108 23.76 6.33 12.87
CA GLU A 108 24.43 5.42 13.79
C GLU A 108 24.21 5.90 15.23
N SER A 109 23.69 5.01 16.08
CA SER A 109 23.51 5.21 17.52
C SER A 109 23.86 3.93 18.25
N ASP A 110 24.74 4.01 19.27
CA ASP A 110 25.16 2.86 20.09
C ASP A 110 25.69 1.66 19.28
N GLY A 111 26.41 1.93 18.19
CA GLY A 111 26.94 0.91 17.28
C GLY A 111 25.88 0.18 16.45
N LYS A 112 24.63 0.66 16.46
CA LYS A 112 23.54 0.14 15.64
C LYS A 112 23.09 1.21 14.64
N LYS A 113 22.78 0.80 13.41
CA LYS A 113 22.10 1.68 12.47
C LYS A 113 20.62 1.70 12.78
N LYS A 114 20.08 2.90 12.90
CA LYS A 114 18.64 3.15 13.06
C LYS A 114 18.13 3.91 11.86
N VAL A 115 17.02 3.44 11.31
CA VAL A 115 16.31 4.14 10.24
C VAL A 115 15.51 5.30 10.85
N ILE A 116 15.67 6.48 10.26
CA ILE A 116 14.86 7.67 10.52
C ILE A 116 14.05 7.97 9.27
N ILE A 117 12.81 8.38 9.49
CA ILE A 117 11.86 8.73 8.45
C ILE A 117 11.59 10.23 8.51
N GLU A 118 11.89 10.94 7.43
CA GLU A 118 11.44 12.31 7.21
C GLU A 118 10.13 12.29 6.41
N LYS A 119 9.16 13.13 6.81
CA LYS A 119 7.89 13.30 6.10
C LYS A 119 7.99 14.47 5.14
N LYS A 120 7.64 14.25 3.87
CA LYS A 120 7.64 15.29 2.82
C LYS A 120 6.35 15.29 2.03
N THR A 121 5.97 16.46 1.52
CA THR A 121 4.79 16.63 0.64
C THR A 121 5.11 16.40 -0.84
N ASN A 122 6.39 16.31 -1.20
CA ASN A 122 6.85 15.96 -2.54
C ASN A 122 8.28 15.41 -2.49
N LEU A 123 8.72 14.79 -3.59
CA LEU A 123 10.05 14.19 -3.76
C LEU A 123 10.87 14.87 -4.85
N LEU A 124 10.57 16.12 -5.22
CA LEU A 124 11.22 16.80 -6.35
C LEU A 124 12.74 16.96 -6.16
N ASN A 125 13.19 17.13 -4.90
CA ASN A 125 14.60 17.28 -4.54
C ASN A 125 15.29 15.96 -4.16
N ASP A 126 14.51 14.90 -3.94
CA ASP A 126 15.01 13.60 -3.44
C ASP A 126 15.15 12.57 -4.56
N TRP A 127 14.31 12.69 -5.60
CA TRP A 127 14.37 11.85 -6.79
C TRP A 127 15.62 12.14 -7.64
N THR A 128 16.18 11.09 -8.23
CA THR A 128 17.36 11.15 -9.12
C THR A 128 17.13 10.24 -10.33
N ASP A 129 17.99 10.38 -11.33
CA ASP A 129 17.92 9.58 -12.57
C ASP A 129 18.21 8.07 -12.35
N ASP A 130 18.64 7.67 -11.14
CA ASP A 130 18.86 6.28 -10.76
C ASP A 130 17.68 5.65 -10.01
N HIS A 131 16.66 6.42 -9.64
CA HIS A 131 15.54 5.88 -8.88
C HIS A 131 14.56 5.09 -9.74
N ILE A 132 13.99 4.05 -9.16
CA ILE A 132 12.82 3.35 -9.68
C ILE A 132 11.74 3.27 -8.60
N GLY A 133 10.49 3.58 -8.99
CA GLY A 133 9.31 3.46 -8.14
C GLY A 133 8.53 2.19 -8.45
N PHE A 134 8.07 1.50 -7.42
CA PHE A 134 7.17 0.35 -7.50
C PHE A 134 5.83 0.72 -6.86
N LEU A 135 4.76 0.50 -7.63
CA LEU A 135 3.40 0.55 -7.14
C LEU A 135 2.98 -0.84 -6.67
N ILE A 136 2.45 -0.91 -5.46
CA ILE A 136 2.12 -2.15 -4.77
C ILE A 136 0.64 -2.12 -4.38
N GLY A 137 -0.07 -3.23 -4.59
CA GLY A 137 -1.50 -3.34 -4.36
C GLY A 137 -1.87 -2.98 -2.92
N CYS A 138 -3.07 -2.43 -2.75
CA CYS A 138 -3.60 -1.99 -1.47
C CYS A 138 -4.93 -2.65 -1.16
N SER A 139 -5.18 -2.88 0.13
CA SER A 139 -6.44 -3.43 0.63
C SER A 139 -7.66 -2.54 0.40
N PHE A 140 -7.48 -1.24 0.11
CA PHE A 140 -8.59 -0.30 -0.06
C PHE A 140 -9.55 -0.71 -1.19
N SER A 141 -9.05 -1.41 -2.21
CA SER A 141 -9.88 -1.89 -3.32
C SER A 141 -10.93 -2.90 -2.88
N PHE A 142 -10.67 -3.75 -1.87
CA PHE A 142 -11.69 -4.68 -1.39
C PHE A 142 -12.56 -4.08 -0.27
N GLU A 143 -12.09 -3.05 0.43
CA GLU A 143 -12.87 -2.37 1.49
C GLU A 143 -14.18 -1.82 0.95
N GLN A 144 -14.14 -1.17 -0.22
CA GLN A 144 -15.35 -0.67 -0.86
C GLN A 144 -16.34 -1.81 -1.19
N ALA A 145 -15.84 -2.96 -1.64
CA ALA A 145 -16.68 -4.13 -1.93
C ALA A 145 -17.31 -4.72 -0.66
N LEU A 146 -16.58 -4.73 0.46
CA LEU A 146 -17.12 -5.11 1.76
C LEU A 146 -18.23 -4.14 2.19
N SER A 147 -17.98 -2.83 2.15
CA SER A 147 -18.96 -1.80 2.51
C SER A 147 -20.22 -1.84 1.64
N GLN A 148 -20.09 -2.07 0.34
CA GLN A 148 -21.23 -2.23 -0.58
C GLN A 148 -22.11 -3.44 -0.26
N ARG A 149 -21.55 -4.45 0.41
CA ARG A 149 -22.28 -5.62 0.90
C ARG A 149 -22.83 -5.44 2.32
N GLY A 150 -22.74 -4.23 2.86
CA GLY A 150 -23.24 -3.89 4.20
C GLY A 150 -22.30 -4.30 5.32
N LEU A 151 -21.09 -4.77 5.01
CA LEU A 151 -20.11 -5.12 6.02
C LEU A 151 -19.44 -3.87 6.58
N ARG A 152 -19.37 -3.82 7.90
CA ARG A 152 -18.81 -2.70 8.64
C ARG A 152 -17.29 -2.69 8.55
N LEU A 153 -16.72 -1.50 8.41
CA LEU A 153 -15.27 -1.27 8.51
C LEU A 153 -14.99 -0.28 9.65
N CYS A 154 -14.54 -0.81 10.80
CA CYS A 154 -14.40 -0.05 12.04
C CYS A 154 -13.53 1.20 11.89
N HIS A 155 -12.38 1.10 11.22
CA HIS A 155 -11.47 2.24 11.05
C HIS A 155 -12.06 3.37 10.22
N GLN A 156 -12.95 3.04 9.26
CA GLN A 156 -13.62 4.06 8.46
C GLN A 156 -14.69 4.80 9.26
N GLU A 157 -15.49 4.09 10.08
CA GLU A 157 -16.47 4.72 10.98
C GLU A 157 -15.79 5.59 12.04
N ASP A 158 -14.66 5.14 12.59
CA ASP A 158 -13.92 5.80 13.66
C ASP A 158 -12.95 6.90 13.13
N ASN A 159 -12.87 7.11 11.81
CA ASN A 159 -11.90 8.00 11.15
C ASN A 159 -10.44 7.75 11.60
N LYS A 160 -10.06 6.47 11.65
CA LYS A 160 -8.76 5.96 12.06
C LYS A 160 -8.01 5.31 10.91
N VAL A 161 -6.70 5.15 11.06
CA VAL A 161 -5.90 4.29 10.19
C VAL A 161 -6.06 2.84 10.64
N VAL A 162 -6.22 1.92 9.67
CA VAL A 162 -6.35 0.49 9.94
C VAL A 162 -5.18 -0.03 10.79
N ALA A 163 -5.47 -0.89 11.77
CA ALA A 163 -4.43 -1.50 12.61
C ALA A 163 -3.60 -2.49 11.80
N MET A 164 -2.27 -2.40 11.93
CA MET A 164 -1.34 -3.30 11.27
C MET A 164 -0.32 -3.87 12.27
N TYR A 165 0.01 -5.14 12.07
CA TYR A 165 0.83 -5.92 12.99
C TYR A 165 1.96 -6.64 12.26
N GLN A 166 3.16 -6.61 12.85
CA GLN A 166 4.26 -7.47 12.47
C GLN A 166 3.96 -8.88 12.98
N THR A 167 3.92 -9.85 12.08
CA THR A 167 3.67 -11.24 12.44
C THR A 167 4.98 -11.99 12.69
N LYS A 168 4.87 -13.22 13.21
CA LYS A 168 5.99 -14.17 13.27
C LYS A 168 6.21 -14.94 11.96
N ILE A 169 5.40 -14.68 10.92
CA ILE A 169 5.54 -15.32 9.61
C ILE A 169 6.72 -14.67 8.89
N PRO A 170 7.78 -15.40 8.55
CA PRO A 170 8.91 -14.85 7.82
C PRO A 170 8.54 -14.58 6.36
N LEU A 171 9.14 -13.56 5.77
CA LEU A 171 9.12 -13.44 4.30
C LEU A 171 10.08 -14.45 3.69
N LEU A 172 9.73 -14.95 2.50
CA LEU A 172 10.67 -15.68 1.66
C LEU A 172 11.71 -14.67 1.13
N PRO A 173 13.00 -14.80 1.50
CA PRO A 173 14.00 -13.79 1.19
C PRO A 173 14.34 -13.75 -0.31
N ALA A 174 14.85 -12.61 -0.76
CA ALA A 174 15.39 -12.42 -2.11
C ALA A 174 16.53 -11.40 -2.10
N GLY A 175 17.71 -11.81 -2.56
CA GLY A 175 18.89 -10.95 -2.62
C GLY A 175 19.19 -10.27 -1.29
N ILE A 176 19.33 -8.94 -1.30
CA ILE A 176 19.58 -8.14 -0.09
C ILE A 176 18.39 -8.08 0.88
N PHE A 177 17.18 -8.46 0.45
CA PHE A 177 15.97 -8.42 1.27
C PHE A 177 15.77 -9.76 1.99
N HIS A 178 16.17 -9.81 3.26
CA HIS A 178 16.03 -10.99 4.12
C HIS A 178 15.83 -10.57 5.58
N GLY A 179 15.47 -11.49 6.47
CA GLY A 179 15.32 -11.18 7.91
C GLY A 179 14.20 -10.19 8.24
N SER A 180 13.24 -10.03 7.34
CA SER A 180 12.00 -9.28 7.55
C SER A 180 10.81 -10.22 7.68
N GLY A 181 9.70 -9.69 8.19
CA GLY A 181 8.48 -10.43 8.49
C GLY A 181 7.28 -9.97 7.68
N PHE A 182 6.27 -10.82 7.63
CA PHE A 182 4.99 -10.53 7.01
C PHE A 182 4.21 -9.55 7.89
N VAL A 183 3.71 -8.46 7.33
CA VAL A 183 2.85 -7.49 8.02
C VAL A 183 1.42 -7.73 7.61
N VAL A 184 0.52 -7.79 8.59
CA VAL A 184 -0.93 -7.93 8.35
C VAL A 184 -1.67 -6.65 8.71
N SER A 185 -2.78 -6.40 8.03
CA SER A 185 -3.80 -5.42 8.46
C SER A 185 -4.99 -6.15 9.07
N MET A 186 -5.62 -5.57 10.09
CA MET A 186 -6.71 -6.20 10.83
C MET A 186 -8.00 -5.39 10.70
N ARG A 187 -9.11 -6.10 10.47
CA ARG A 187 -10.49 -5.61 10.55
C ARG A 187 -11.30 -6.57 11.41
N THR A 188 -12.45 -6.13 11.89
CA THR A 188 -13.29 -6.89 12.83
C THR A 188 -14.64 -7.20 12.19
N PHE A 189 -15.13 -8.43 12.38
CA PHE A 189 -16.39 -8.91 11.82
C PHE A 189 -17.05 -9.88 12.80
N GLN A 190 -18.35 -10.10 12.66
CA GLN A 190 -19.01 -11.20 13.35
C GLN A 190 -18.51 -12.55 12.80
N PRO A 191 -18.43 -13.62 13.62
CA PRO A 191 -17.97 -14.93 13.17
C PRO A 191 -18.70 -15.47 11.94
N GLU A 192 -20.01 -15.25 11.85
CA GLU A 192 -20.86 -15.65 10.73
C GLU A 192 -20.60 -14.87 9.43
N GLU A 193 -19.96 -13.71 9.50
CA GLU A 193 -19.63 -12.87 8.35
C GLU A 193 -18.34 -13.32 7.65
N VAL A 194 -17.49 -14.13 8.31
CA VAL A 194 -16.14 -14.46 7.82
C VAL A 194 -16.17 -15.11 6.44
N GLU A 195 -17.06 -16.07 6.18
CA GLU A 195 -17.13 -16.71 4.86
C GLU A 195 -17.57 -15.73 3.77
N LEU A 196 -18.51 -14.83 4.08
CA LEU A 196 -18.91 -13.76 3.17
C LEU A 196 -17.74 -12.80 2.87
N VAL A 197 -17.00 -12.40 3.91
CA VAL A 197 -15.78 -11.58 3.80
C VAL A 197 -14.75 -12.26 2.90
N ARG A 198 -14.52 -13.56 3.07
CA ARG A 198 -13.60 -14.35 2.24
C ARG A 198 -14.08 -14.38 0.79
N ASP A 199 -15.35 -14.66 0.55
CA ASP A 199 -15.90 -14.74 -0.82
C ASP A 199 -15.84 -13.39 -1.56
N ILE A 200 -16.07 -12.28 -0.85
CA ILE A 200 -15.95 -10.93 -1.42
C ILE A 200 -14.49 -10.62 -1.76
N THR A 201 -13.54 -10.96 -0.88
CA THR A 201 -12.13 -10.54 -1.01
C THR A 201 -11.27 -11.50 -1.85
N ARG A 202 -11.64 -12.77 -1.97
CA ARG A 202 -10.90 -13.80 -2.74
C ARG A 202 -10.57 -13.40 -4.18
N PRO A 203 -11.46 -12.76 -4.97
CA PRO A 203 -11.13 -12.34 -6.35
C PRO A 203 -10.03 -11.28 -6.43
N TYR A 204 -9.74 -10.56 -5.35
CA TYR A 204 -8.80 -9.44 -5.30
C TYR A 204 -7.35 -9.90 -5.08
N LEU A 205 -6.89 -10.92 -5.81
CA LEU A 205 -5.58 -11.56 -5.61
C LEU A 205 -4.40 -10.57 -5.69
N ALA A 206 -4.47 -9.60 -6.60
CA ALA A 206 -3.45 -8.56 -6.76
C ALA A 206 -3.64 -7.36 -5.80
N ALA A 207 -4.54 -7.50 -4.81
CA ALA A 207 -4.77 -6.58 -3.70
C ALA A 207 -4.94 -7.36 -2.38
N HIS A 208 -4.04 -8.33 -2.16
CA HIS A 208 -3.94 -9.25 -1.00
C HIS A 208 -4.89 -10.45 -0.98
N GLY A 209 -6.03 -10.40 -1.67
CA GLY A 209 -6.97 -11.52 -1.77
C GLY A 209 -7.73 -11.81 -0.47
N GLU A 210 -8.00 -13.09 -0.20
CA GLU A 210 -8.73 -13.52 1.01
C GLU A 210 -7.88 -13.37 2.29
N PRO A 211 -8.52 -13.28 3.48
CA PRO A 211 -7.83 -13.29 4.77
C PRO A 211 -6.77 -14.39 4.91
N VAL A 212 -5.64 -14.05 5.52
CA VAL A 212 -4.56 -15.01 5.84
C VAL A 212 -4.75 -15.68 7.21
N ALA A 213 -5.53 -15.06 8.09
CA ALA A 213 -5.91 -15.59 9.40
C ALA A 213 -7.16 -14.88 9.92
N TRP A 214 -7.90 -15.52 10.83
CA TRP A 214 -9.07 -14.93 11.50
C TRP A 214 -9.34 -15.60 12.84
N GLY A 215 -10.11 -14.94 13.70
CA GLY A 215 -10.36 -15.40 15.05
C GLY A 215 -9.18 -15.17 15.98
N TRP A 216 -9.42 -15.38 17.27
CA TRP A 216 -8.41 -15.25 18.32
C TRP A 216 -7.29 -16.29 18.17
N ASP A 217 -7.65 -17.53 17.81
CA ASP A 217 -6.68 -18.59 17.50
C ASP A 217 -5.85 -18.21 16.26
N GLY A 218 -6.47 -17.64 15.23
CA GLY A 218 -5.78 -17.12 14.05
C GLY A 218 -4.78 -16.02 14.41
N ALA A 219 -5.18 -15.06 15.25
CA ALA A 219 -4.29 -14.01 15.75
C ALA A 219 -3.05 -14.59 16.44
N GLN A 220 -3.24 -15.55 17.35
CA GLN A 220 -2.13 -16.24 18.03
C GLN A 220 -1.25 -17.04 17.07
N SER A 221 -1.86 -17.69 16.07
CA SER A 221 -1.16 -18.50 15.07
C SER A 221 -0.19 -17.67 14.23
N ILE A 222 -0.49 -16.38 13.99
CA ILE A 222 0.37 -15.43 13.29
C ILE A 222 1.23 -14.57 14.23
N GLY A 223 1.11 -14.75 15.54
CA GLY A 223 1.94 -14.05 16.54
C GLY A 223 1.39 -12.68 16.98
N VAL A 224 0.12 -12.39 16.73
CA VAL A 224 -0.57 -11.21 17.29
C VAL A 224 -1.19 -11.61 18.63
N GLU A 225 -0.44 -11.41 19.72
CA GLU A 225 -0.87 -11.79 21.08
C GLU A 225 -1.75 -10.73 21.75
N ASP A 226 -1.52 -9.45 21.43
CA ASP A 226 -2.28 -8.32 21.95
C ASP A 226 -2.60 -7.35 20.81
N ILE A 227 -3.87 -7.39 20.40
CA ILE A 227 -4.43 -6.52 19.35
C ILE A 227 -4.36 -5.02 19.69
N ASN A 228 -4.17 -4.64 20.96
CA ASN A 228 -4.02 -3.23 21.32
C ASN A 228 -2.58 -2.73 21.11
N LYS A 229 -1.61 -3.64 20.95
CA LYS A 229 -0.21 -3.32 20.61
C LYS A 229 -0.03 -3.24 19.10
N VAL A 230 -0.58 -2.20 18.51
CA VAL A 230 -0.50 -1.94 17.07
C VAL A 230 0.92 -1.51 16.68
N ASN A 231 1.49 -2.10 15.63
CA ASN A 231 2.79 -1.69 15.11
C ASN A 231 2.68 -0.47 14.19
N TYR A 232 1.63 -0.39 13.37
CA TYR A 232 1.34 0.75 12.49
C TYR A 232 -0.16 1.04 12.44
N GLY A 233 -0.54 2.32 12.40
CA GLY A 233 -1.95 2.75 12.42
C GLY A 233 -2.51 2.84 13.84
N ASP A 234 -3.84 2.75 13.95
CA ASP A 234 -4.55 3.00 15.21
C ASP A 234 -5.27 1.75 15.71
N ALA A 235 -5.37 1.61 17.03
CA ALA A 235 -6.15 0.54 17.66
C ALA A 235 -7.65 0.66 17.32
N GLN A 236 -8.23 -0.49 16.96
CA GLN A 236 -9.61 -0.60 16.50
C GLN A 236 -10.57 -0.94 17.65
N THR A 237 -11.77 -0.39 17.58
CA THR A 237 -12.84 -0.70 18.53
C THR A 237 -13.47 -2.05 18.15
N ILE A 238 -13.37 -3.04 19.04
CA ILE A 238 -14.01 -4.35 18.85
C ILE A 238 -15.34 -4.37 19.57
N ARG A 239 -16.42 -4.62 18.82
CA ARG A 239 -17.76 -4.76 19.41
C ARG A 239 -17.94 -6.16 20.01
N GLU A 240 -18.93 -6.30 20.87
CA GLU A 240 -19.28 -7.59 21.45
C GLU A 240 -19.52 -8.64 20.36
N GLY A 241 -18.91 -9.82 20.52
CA GLY A 241 -18.99 -10.93 19.56
C GLY A 241 -18.04 -10.83 18.35
N GLU A 242 -17.53 -9.64 18.00
CA GLU A 242 -16.63 -9.48 16.85
C GLU A 242 -15.29 -10.21 17.07
N ILE A 243 -14.76 -10.76 15.98
CA ILE A 243 -13.45 -11.40 15.94
C ILE A 243 -12.50 -10.69 14.95
N PRO A 244 -11.18 -10.75 15.19
CA PRO A 244 -10.22 -10.14 14.28
C PRO A 244 -10.04 -10.98 13.01
N VAL A 245 -9.91 -10.32 11.87
CA VAL A 245 -9.64 -10.93 10.55
C VAL A 245 -8.46 -10.18 9.92
N PHE A 246 -7.49 -10.93 9.40
CA PHE A 246 -6.18 -10.43 9.01
C PHE A 246 -5.90 -10.63 7.52
N TRP A 247 -5.39 -9.60 6.85
CA TRP A 247 -4.96 -9.63 5.44
C TRP A 247 -3.48 -9.29 5.31
N GLY A 248 -2.85 -9.72 4.22
CA GLY A 248 -1.60 -9.12 3.76
C GLY A 248 -1.68 -7.60 3.70
N CYS A 249 -0.55 -6.94 3.97
CA CYS A 249 -0.49 -5.48 3.98
C CYS A 249 0.70 -4.98 3.15
N GLY A 250 0.45 -3.95 2.32
CA GLY A 250 1.44 -3.23 1.53
C GLY A 250 2.49 -2.45 2.33
N VAL A 251 2.45 -2.50 3.67
CA VAL A 251 3.55 -2.06 4.55
C VAL A 251 4.65 -3.12 4.67
N THR A 252 4.36 -4.40 4.39
CA THR A 252 5.35 -5.48 4.33
C THR A 252 6.59 -5.15 3.49
N PRO A 253 6.47 -4.65 2.25
CA PRO A 253 7.63 -4.26 1.45
C PRO A 253 8.41 -3.08 2.06
N GLN A 254 7.73 -2.12 2.71
CA GLN A 254 8.43 -1.05 3.44
C GLN A 254 9.23 -1.61 4.60
N PHE A 255 8.66 -2.56 5.36
CA PHE A 255 9.36 -3.21 6.46
C PHE A 255 10.57 -4.04 5.98
N ALA A 256 10.48 -4.68 4.81
CA ALA A 256 11.63 -5.36 4.20
C ALA A 256 12.76 -4.38 3.82
N VAL A 257 12.39 -3.21 3.29
CA VAL A 257 13.31 -2.12 2.97
C VAL A 257 13.96 -1.53 4.22
N GLU A 258 13.18 -1.26 5.27
CA GLU A 258 13.69 -0.78 6.57
C GLU A 258 14.74 -1.75 7.13
N LYS A 259 14.46 -3.05 7.13
CA LYS A 259 15.42 -4.09 7.58
C LYS A 259 16.68 -4.14 6.72
N ALA A 260 16.58 -3.89 5.42
CA ALA A 260 17.75 -3.81 4.56
C ALA A 260 18.60 -2.56 4.87
N LEU A 261 17.97 -1.41 5.13
CA LEU A 261 18.64 -0.16 5.53
C LEU A 261 19.32 -0.28 6.91
N GLU A 262 18.66 -0.88 7.90
CA GLU A 262 19.24 -1.15 9.23
C GLU A 262 20.52 -2.00 9.17
N ARG A 263 20.68 -2.80 8.11
CA ARG A 263 21.86 -3.64 7.88
C ARG A 263 22.85 -3.03 6.89
N ASP A 264 22.64 -1.78 6.50
CA ASP A 264 23.49 -1.07 5.53
C ASP A 264 23.56 -1.75 4.15
N ALA A 265 22.55 -2.53 3.79
CA ALA A 265 22.51 -3.31 2.54
C ALA A 265 22.08 -2.47 1.33
N ILE A 266 21.48 -1.30 1.57
CA ILE A 266 21.08 -0.34 0.54
C ILE A 266 21.93 0.92 0.68
N LYS A 267 22.51 1.38 -0.42
CA LYS A 267 23.21 2.65 -0.55
C LYS A 267 22.38 3.60 -1.39
N GLY A 268 22.28 4.85 -0.93
CA GLY A 268 21.46 5.87 -1.58
C GLY A 268 20.13 6.11 -0.88
N THR A 269 19.33 7.01 -1.44
CA THR A 269 18.05 7.42 -0.88
C THR A 269 16.98 6.38 -1.17
N VAL A 270 16.17 6.06 -0.16
CA VAL A 270 14.98 5.22 -0.31
C VAL A 270 13.78 6.05 0.12
N MET A 271 12.66 5.89 -0.58
CA MET A 271 11.45 6.65 -0.32
C MET A 271 10.22 5.73 -0.39
N SER A 272 9.13 6.13 0.24
CA SER A 272 7.83 5.46 0.13
C SER A 272 6.71 6.47 0.34
N HIS A 273 5.47 6.04 0.18
CA HIS A 273 4.33 6.82 0.68
C HIS A 273 4.17 6.65 2.19
N GLN A 274 3.61 7.66 2.87
CA GLN A 274 3.13 7.49 4.24
C GLN A 274 1.89 6.58 4.23
N PRO A 275 1.77 5.58 5.13
CA PRO A 275 0.58 4.75 5.22
C PRO A 275 -0.72 5.56 5.33
N GLY A 276 -1.74 5.18 4.55
CA GLY A 276 -3.01 5.92 4.42
C GLY A 276 -2.99 7.08 3.42
N ARG A 277 -1.84 7.33 2.76
CA ARG A 277 -1.60 8.43 1.81
C ARG A 277 -1.15 7.85 0.46
N MET A 278 -2.02 7.07 -0.19
CA MET A 278 -1.66 6.31 -1.39
C MET A 278 -1.80 7.11 -2.68
N LEU A 279 -1.37 6.53 -3.80
CA LEU A 279 -1.69 7.04 -5.13
C LEU A 279 -3.03 6.49 -5.59
N VAL A 280 -3.86 7.35 -6.16
CA VAL A 280 -5.05 6.95 -6.90
C VAL A 280 -4.67 6.71 -8.36
N THR A 281 -4.82 5.47 -8.82
CA THR A 281 -4.53 5.05 -10.20
C THR A 281 -5.73 5.27 -11.12
N ASP A 282 -5.56 5.10 -12.42
CA ASP A 282 -6.68 5.12 -13.39
C ASP A 282 -7.34 3.76 -13.58
N TRP A 283 -6.83 2.71 -12.92
CA TRP A 283 -7.50 1.43 -12.92
C TRP A 283 -8.77 1.50 -12.09
N LYS A 284 -9.90 1.27 -12.73
CA LYS A 284 -11.11 0.87 -11.99
C LYS A 284 -10.95 -0.54 -11.47
N ILE A 285 -11.52 -0.81 -10.31
CA ILE A 285 -11.49 -2.14 -9.67
C ILE A 285 -11.94 -3.24 -10.63
N VAL A 286 -13.02 -3.02 -11.40
CA VAL A 286 -13.54 -4.01 -12.35
C VAL A 286 -12.55 -4.34 -13.47
N ASP A 287 -11.90 -3.31 -14.02
CA ASP A 287 -10.92 -3.47 -15.10
C ASP A 287 -9.64 -4.12 -14.58
N PHE A 288 -9.24 -3.76 -13.35
CA PHE A 288 -8.11 -4.36 -12.65
C PHE A 288 -8.32 -5.85 -12.37
N LEU A 289 -9.50 -6.23 -11.89
CA LEU A 289 -9.84 -7.64 -11.65
C LEU A 289 -9.84 -8.44 -12.96
N LYS A 290 -10.39 -7.87 -14.04
CA LYS A 290 -10.35 -8.51 -15.36
C LYS A 290 -8.91 -8.66 -15.86
N TYR A 291 -8.12 -7.59 -15.80
CA TYR A 291 -6.72 -7.60 -16.22
C TYR A 291 -5.90 -8.65 -15.46
N THR A 292 -6.07 -8.71 -14.14
CA THR A 292 -5.33 -9.66 -13.30
C THR A 292 -5.75 -11.11 -13.53
N GLN A 293 -7.04 -11.37 -13.77
CA GLN A 293 -7.53 -12.70 -14.17
C GLN A 293 -6.92 -13.15 -15.50
N GLU A 294 -6.86 -12.25 -16.49
CA GLU A 294 -6.22 -12.55 -17.78
C GLU A 294 -4.72 -12.85 -17.61
N GLN A 295 -3.99 -12.05 -16.83
CA GLN A 295 -2.56 -12.27 -16.57
C GLN A 295 -2.27 -13.58 -15.83
N LEU A 296 -3.19 -14.02 -14.96
CA LEU A 296 -3.08 -15.28 -14.21
C LEU A 296 -3.61 -16.49 -14.98
N GLY A 297 -4.12 -16.31 -16.21
CA GLY A 297 -4.73 -17.40 -16.98
C GLY A 297 -6.02 -17.94 -16.36
N LEU A 298 -6.74 -17.09 -15.59
CA LEU A 298 -7.98 -17.41 -14.89
C LEU A 298 -9.23 -16.90 -15.62
N SER A 299 -9.09 -16.27 -16.80
CA SER A 299 -10.22 -15.92 -17.66
C SER A 299 -10.90 -17.19 -18.18
N ARG A 300 -12.21 -17.31 -17.91
CA ARG A 300 -13.06 -18.37 -18.47
C ARG A 300 -13.39 -18.10 -19.93
#